data_AF-A0A7S1RSR5-F1
#
_entry.id   AF-A0A7S1RSR5-F1
#
_cell.length_a   1.000
_cell.length_b   1.000
_cell.length_c   1.000
_cell.angle_alpha   90.00
_cell.angle_beta   90.00
_cell.angle_gamma   90.00
#
_symmetry.space_group_name_H-M   'P 1'
#
loop_
_entity.id
_entity.type
_entity.pdbx_description
1 polymer ?
#
loop_
_entity_poly.entity_id
_entity_poly.type
_entity_poly.pdbx_seq_one_letter_code
_entity_poly.pdbx_strand_id
1 'polypeptide(L)'
;MPTSREDEQKAVNVAPSAPRIPLPLKTLAPAMPRKILATLHEDWNFLDPEADRMLNWIRSVGVFHEFAHARDPFYVHLRGTWQMLACWNQPQDICRCGLLHSGYARSGFNFRFFDIHDPESRPKIAAVLGKGAEELIYQYCATWDEQAWALGAAEGIPFEAAGYEVPSRLKPGQKLHIAVRDLAKLVVCLVADVADQLTERFTYRDVYHHEDPELNWPGNGQPGLFFAMFSRMLRSARPYLEVVPPVFNGCTEVLSDEAELEARDLYWQTMQSEDKMTGDEREAAYRRVCELNPYVAEPHVMLSQELYRKHAFAEAVHE
;
A
#
# COMPACT_ATOMS: atom_id res chain seq x y z
N MET A 1 -17.67 -85.78 14.00
CA MET A 1 -17.37 -84.97 12.79
C MET A 1 -18.21 -83.70 12.83
N PRO A 2 -17.75 -82.53 12.36
CA PRO A 2 -16.49 -81.84 12.67
C PRO A 2 -16.69 -80.34 13.06
N THR A 3 -15.73 -79.78 13.80
CA THR A 3 -15.15 -78.40 13.76
C THR A 3 -16.06 -77.18 13.50
N SER A 4 -16.00 -76.07 14.24
CA SER A 4 -14.83 -75.17 14.24
C SER A 4 -15.04 -73.90 15.10
N ARG A 5 -13.91 -73.44 15.66
CA ARG A 5 -13.40 -72.06 15.80
C ARG A 5 -14.10 -71.03 16.71
N GLU A 6 -13.29 -70.62 17.68
CA GLU A 6 -13.22 -69.34 18.37
C GLU A 6 -13.51 -68.13 17.46
N ASP A 7 -14.21 -67.13 18.00
CA ASP A 7 -13.89 -65.73 17.77
C ASP A 7 -14.46 -64.87 18.94
N GLU A 8 -13.57 -64.47 19.84
CA GLU A 8 -13.78 -63.36 20.77
C GLU A 8 -13.84 -62.05 19.96
N GLN A 9 -14.99 -61.38 19.96
CA GLN A 9 -15.05 -59.99 19.52
C GLN A 9 -15.23 -59.07 20.72
N LYS A 10 -14.07 -58.58 21.21
CA LYS A 10 -13.96 -57.55 22.24
C LYS A 10 -14.69 -56.28 21.79
N ALA A 11 -15.67 -55.86 22.58
CA ALA A 11 -16.25 -54.53 22.50
C ALA A 11 -15.15 -53.48 22.78
N VAL A 12 -14.80 -52.71 21.76
CA VAL A 12 -13.92 -51.53 21.92
C VAL A 12 -14.76 -50.44 22.58
N ASN A 13 -14.59 -50.30 23.90
CA ASN A 13 -15.08 -49.15 24.66
C ASN A 13 -14.29 -47.92 24.18
N VAL A 14 -14.87 -47.12 23.29
CA VAL A 14 -14.36 -45.80 22.93
C VAL A 14 -14.68 -44.87 24.10
N ALA A 15 -13.67 -44.52 24.88
CA ALA A 15 -13.80 -43.54 25.94
C ALA A 15 -14.32 -42.20 25.37
N PRO A 16 -15.23 -41.49 26.07
CA PRO A 16 -15.69 -40.18 25.63
C PRO A 16 -14.48 -39.25 25.47
N SER A 17 -14.34 -38.67 24.28
CA SER A 17 -13.31 -37.66 24.03
C SER A 17 -13.52 -36.51 25.01
N ALA A 18 -12.44 -36.16 25.74
CA ALA A 18 -12.47 -35.01 26.62
C ALA A 18 -12.92 -33.76 25.83
N PRO A 19 -13.74 -32.87 26.41
CA PRO A 19 -14.13 -31.64 25.74
C PRO A 19 -12.86 -30.88 25.37
N ARG A 20 -12.65 -30.66 24.06
CA ARG A 20 -11.60 -29.77 23.57
C ARG A 20 -11.93 -28.39 24.11
N ILE A 21 -11.26 -27.99 25.17
CA ILE A 21 -11.24 -26.60 25.63
C ILE A 21 -10.72 -25.79 24.43
N PRO A 22 -11.51 -24.89 23.84
CA PRO A 22 -11.01 -24.01 22.79
C PRO A 22 -9.82 -23.25 23.38
N LEU A 23 -8.65 -23.40 22.78
CA LEU A 23 -7.51 -22.57 23.12
C LEU A 23 -7.97 -21.10 23.06
N PRO A 24 -7.61 -20.24 24.03
CA PRO A 24 -8.03 -18.85 24.01
C PRO A 24 -7.65 -18.24 22.66
N LEU A 25 -8.61 -17.61 21.96
CA LEU A 25 -8.48 -16.99 20.63
C LEU A 25 -7.18 -16.17 20.44
N LYS A 26 -6.60 -15.65 21.54
CA LYS A 26 -5.32 -14.94 21.58
C LYS A 26 -4.11 -15.72 21.07
N THR A 27 -4.10 -17.06 21.05
CA THR A 27 -2.91 -17.83 20.62
C THR A 27 -2.85 -18.12 19.12
N LEU A 28 -3.90 -17.80 18.35
CA LEU A 28 -3.96 -18.05 16.90
C LEU A 28 -3.66 -16.81 16.04
N ALA A 29 -3.95 -15.60 16.55
CA ALA A 29 -3.64 -14.37 15.83
C ALA A 29 -2.12 -14.15 15.79
N PRO A 30 -1.52 -13.91 14.61
CA PRO A 30 -0.10 -13.56 14.52
C PRO A 30 0.19 -12.31 15.37
N ALA A 31 1.35 -12.28 16.02
CA ALA A 31 1.73 -11.13 16.82
C ALA A 31 1.83 -9.89 15.92
N MET A 32 1.02 -8.87 16.20
CA MET A 32 1.00 -7.63 15.43
C MET A 32 2.39 -6.96 15.47
N PRO A 33 2.99 -6.61 14.31
CA PRO A 33 4.31 -5.99 14.29
C PRO A 33 4.32 -4.67 15.09
N ARG A 34 5.40 -4.41 15.83
CA ARG A 34 5.49 -3.22 16.70
C ARG A 34 5.29 -1.89 15.96
N LYS A 35 5.73 -1.79 14.71
CA LYS A 35 5.52 -0.58 13.89
C LYS A 35 4.04 -0.38 13.54
N ILE A 36 3.29 -1.46 13.35
CA ILE A 36 1.83 -1.38 13.14
C ILE A 36 1.15 -0.92 14.43
N LEU A 37 1.54 -1.48 15.59
CA LEU A 37 1.05 -1.00 16.89
C LEU A 37 1.37 0.49 17.10
N ALA A 38 2.58 0.93 16.76
CA ALA A 38 2.97 2.34 16.85
C ALA A 38 2.07 3.22 15.98
N THR A 39 1.78 2.83 14.73
CA THR A 39 0.84 3.56 13.86
C THR A 39 -0.57 3.61 14.45
N LEU A 40 -1.10 2.50 14.97
CA LEU A 40 -2.44 2.45 15.57
C LEU A 40 -2.57 3.30 16.84
N HIS A 41 -1.48 3.42 17.61
CA HIS A 41 -1.42 4.24 18.82
C HIS A 41 -0.88 5.65 18.58
N GLU A 42 -0.62 6.02 17.33
CA GLU A 42 0.00 7.29 16.96
C GLU A 42 1.34 7.58 17.67
N ASP A 43 2.11 6.53 18.02
CA ASP A 43 3.46 6.63 18.57
C ASP A 43 4.47 6.87 17.44
N TRP A 44 4.40 8.08 16.86
CA TRP A 44 5.18 8.44 15.68
C TRP A 44 6.69 8.42 15.93
N ASN A 45 7.12 8.75 17.15
CA ASN A 45 8.54 8.75 17.51
C ASN A 45 9.16 7.35 17.53
N PHE A 46 8.34 6.29 17.67
CA PHE A 46 8.81 4.92 17.48
C PHE A 46 9.16 4.63 16.01
N LEU A 47 8.46 5.23 15.05
CA LEU A 47 8.73 5.07 13.62
C LEU A 47 9.95 5.91 13.17
N ASP A 48 10.07 7.13 13.71
CA ASP A 48 11.20 8.03 13.47
C ASP A 48 11.41 8.91 14.71
N PRO A 49 12.60 8.91 15.36
CA PRO A 49 12.86 9.74 16.53
C PRO A 49 12.61 11.25 16.34
N GLU A 50 12.60 11.73 15.10
CA GLU A 50 12.34 13.14 14.76
C GLU A 50 10.87 13.42 14.37
N ALA A 51 9.99 12.42 14.44
CA ALA A 51 8.63 12.51 13.92
C ALA A 51 7.84 13.68 14.53
N ASP A 52 7.87 13.86 15.85
CA ASP A 52 7.17 14.99 16.48
C ASP A 52 7.62 16.33 15.93
N ARG A 53 8.94 16.53 15.75
CA ARG A 53 9.47 17.79 15.21
C ARG A 53 8.98 18.02 13.78
N MET A 54 9.05 17.00 12.92
CA MET A 54 8.65 17.09 11.52
C MET A 54 7.14 17.28 11.37
N LEU A 55 6.34 16.45 12.04
CA LEU A 55 4.88 16.49 11.97
C LEU A 55 4.32 17.77 12.60
N ASN A 56 4.89 18.27 13.69
CA ASN A 56 4.49 19.56 14.25
C ASN A 56 4.85 20.73 13.31
N TRP A 57 5.98 20.67 12.61
CA TRP A 57 6.29 21.67 11.58
C TRP A 57 5.26 21.66 10.45
N ILE A 58 4.91 20.49 9.91
CA ILE A 58 3.88 20.36 8.86
C ILE A 58 2.53 20.88 9.36
N ARG A 59 2.15 20.53 10.59
CA ARG A 59 0.92 21.02 11.25
C ARG A 59 0.88 22.53 11.43
N SER A 60 2.04 23.16 11.67
CA SER A 60 2.13 24.61 11.85
C SER A 60 1.93 25.39 10.54
N VAL A 61 2.03 24.72 9.39
CA VAL A 61 1.86 25.32 8.07
C VAL A 61 0.42 25.06 7.61
N GLY A 62 -0.43 26.09 7.71
CA GLY A 62 -1.89 25.99 7.50
C GLY A 62 -2.30 25.29 6.21
N VAL A 63 -1.61 25.55 5.10
CA VAL A 63 -1.98 24.96 3.80
C VAL A 63 -1.94 23.43 3.79
N PHE A 64 -1.08 22.77 4.57
CA PHE A 64 -1.06 21.31 4.64
C PHE A 64 -2.27 20.73 5.39
N HIS A 65 -2.90 21.51 6.27
CA HIS A 65 -4.09 21.12 7.02
C HIS A 65 -5.41 21.56 6.35
N GLU A 66 -5.35 22.61 5.55
CA GLU A 66 -6.52 23.22 4.93
C GLU A 66 -6.74 22.74 3.48
N PHE A 67 -5.70 22.22 2.83
CA PHE A 67 -5.81 21.68 1.47
C PHE A 67 -6.43 20.28 1.48
N ALA A 68 -7.58 20.12 0.83
CA ALA A 68 -8.20 18.82 0.60
C ALA A 68 -7.38 18.00 -0.40
N HIS A 69 -7.13 16.72 -0.08
CA HIS A 69 -6.32 15.85 -0.91
C HIS A 69 -6.81 14.40 -0.85
N ALA A 70 -7.31 13.89 -1.98
CA ALA A 70 -7.99 12.61 -2.04
C ALA A 70 -9.15 12.56 -1.04
N ARG A 71 -9.09 11.65 -0.06
CA ARG A 71 -10.15 11.42 0.94
C ARG A 71 -9.99 12.22 2.24
N ASP A 72 -8.86 12.90 2.45
CA ASP A 72 -8.50 13.53 3.73
C ASP A 72 -7.77 14.88 3.50
N PRO A 73 -7.46 15.67 4.55
CA PRO A 73 -6.51 16.78 4.43
C PRO A 73 -5.13 16.32 3.96
N PHE A 74 -4.40 17.17 3.24
CA PHE A 74 -3.12 16.81 2.63
C PHE A 74 -2.09 16.27 3.64
N TYR A 75 -2.03 16.84 4.85
CA TYR A 75 -1.21 16.34 5.95
C TYR A 75 -1.45 14.85 6.25
N VAL A 76 -2.71 14.38 6.19
CA VAL A 76 -3.06 13.00 6.50
C VAL A 76 -2.45 12.06 5.47
N HIS A 77 -2.55 12.43 4.19
CA HIS A 77 -1.91 11.69 3.10
C HIS A 77 -0.38 11.68 3.22
N LEU A 78 0.23 12.84 3.46
CA LEU A 78 1.68 12.95 3.63
C LEU A 78 2.19 12.05 4.78
N ARG A 79 1.49 12.06 5.92
CA ARG A 79 1.77 11.16 7.05
C ARG A 79 1.53 9.69 6.66
N GLY A 80 0.46 9.39 5.94
CA GLY A 80 0.09 8.05 5.45
C GLY A 80 1.17 7.41 4.59
N THR A 81 1.69 8.17 3.63
CA THR A 81 2.84 7.76 2.80
C THR A 81 4.09 7.52 3.65
N TRP A 82 4.46 8.46 4.54
CA TRP A 82 5.62 8.33 5.43
C TRP A 82 5.53 7.11 6.35
N GLN A 83 4.39 6.91 7.03
CA GLN A 83 4.21 5.80 7.98
C GLN A 83 4.20 4.46 7.26
N MET A 84 3.65 4.38 6.04
CA MET A 84 3.66 3.16 5.25
C MET A 84 5.09 2.75 4.87
N LEU A 85 5.91 3.71 4.40
CA LEU A 85 7.33 3.47 4.14
C LEU A 85 8.08 3.01 5.40
N ALA A 86 7.78 3.62 6.55
CA ALA A 86 8.37 3.21 7.83
C ALA A 86 7.96 1.77 8.21
N CYS A 87 6.70 1.39 8.00
CA CYS A 87 6.18 0.03 8.19
C CYS A 87 6.80 -0.98 7.19
N TRP A 88 7.18 -0.53 5.99
CA TRP A 88 7.96 -1.29 5.02
C TRP A 88 9.45 -1.34 5.33
N ASN A 89 9.85 -0.86 6.51
CA ASN A 89 11.23 -0.82 7.00
C ASN A 89 12.20 -0.04 6.11
N GLN A 90 11.70 0.91 5.32
CA GLN A 90 12.56 1.69 4.46
C GLN A 90 13.53 2.57 5.28
N PRO A 91 14.74 2.84 4.77
CA PRO A 91 15.63 3.86 5.31
C PRO A 91 14.92 5.20 5.58
N GLN A 92 15.38 5.93 6.60
CA GLN A 92 14.71 7.15 7.08
C GLN A 92 14.69 8.27 6.04
N ASP A 93 15.71 8.37 5.20
CA ASP A 93 15.74 9.32 4.08
C ASP A 93 14.62 9.03 3.06
N ILE A 94 14.34 7.75 2.76
CA ILE A 94 13.21 7.35 1.91
C ILE A 94 11.88 7.62 2.61
N CYS A 95 11.74 7.24 3.88
CA CYS A 95 10.51 7.49 4.64
C CYS A 95 10.18 8.98 4.65
N ARG A 96 11.16 9.81 5.02
CA ARG A 96 11.02 11.27 5.07
C ARG A 96 10.86 11.90 3.69
N CYS A 97 11.45 11.31 2.63
CA CYS A 97 11.12 11.69 1.26
C CYS A 97 9.62 11.55 1.02
N GLY A 98 9.00 10.43 1.42
CA GLY A 98 7.55 10.23 1.37
C GLY A 98 6.72 11.32 2.04
N LEU A 99 7.22 11.91 3.13
CA LEU A 99 6.52 12.94 3.90
C LEU A 99 6.34 14.27 3.16
N LEU A 100 7.23 14.62 2.22
CA LEU A 100 7.11 15.80 1.35
C LEU A 100 7.50 15.47 -0.10
N HIS A 101 7.13 14.28 -0.59
CA HIS A 101 7.58 13.74 -1.88
C HIS A 101 7.24 14.66 -3.07
N SER A 102 6.15 15.42 -2.96
CA SER A 102 5.68 16.38 -3.96
C SER A 102 5.93 17.85 -3.56
N GLY A 103 6.84 18.11 -2.60
CA GLY A 103 7.02 19.43 -1.98
C GLY A 103 7.35 20.58 -2.95
N TYR A 104 7.95 20.25 -4.09
CA TYR A 104 8.31 21.18 -5.18
C TYR A 104 7.32 21.20 -6.36
N ALA A 105 6.16 20.56 -6.22
CA ALA A 105 5.28 20.16 -7.31
C ALA A 105 5.95 19.23 -8.34
N ARG A 106 5.13 18.68 -9.23
CA ARG A 106 5.51 17.65 -10.21
C ARG A 106 4.62 17.81 -11.43
N SER A 107 4.98 17.22 -12.57
CA SER A 107 4.03 17.13 -13.69
C SER A 107 2.78 16.38 -13.22
N GLY A 108 1.61 16.89 -13.58
CA GLY A 108 0.33 16.32 -13.14
C GLY A 108 -0.07 16.65 -11.69
N PHE A 109 0.66 17.52 -10.98
CA PHE A 109 0.21 18.06 -9.68
C PHE A 109 0.72 19.50 -9.51
N ASN A 110 -0.17 20.48 -9.64
CA ASN A 110 0.21 21.90 -9.68
C ASN A 110 0.27 22.58 -8.31
N PHE A 111 -0.14 21.89 -7.24
CA PHE A 111 0.04 22.41 -5.89
C PHE A 111 1.54 22.43 -5.55
N ARG A 112 2.05 23.61 -5.23
CA ARG A 112 3.43 23.82 -4.78
C ARG A 112 3.44 24.62 -3.49
N PHE A 113 4.11 24.09 -2.46
CA PHE A 113 4.42 24.88 -1.27
C PHE A 113 5.82 25.48 -1.38
N PHE A 114 6.79 24.70 -1.88
CA PHE A 114 8.13 25.18 -2.17
C PHE A 114 8.31 25.43 -3.67
N ASP A 115 9.01 26.52 -4.00
CA ASP A 115 9.41 26.80 -5.37
C ASP A 115 10.76 26.15 -5.65
N ILE A 116 10.81 25.22 -6.59
CA ILE A 116 12.04 24.53 -7.01
C ILE A 116 13.06 25.46 -7.68
N HIS A 117 12.61 26.65 -8.13
CA HIS A 117 13.48 27.69 -8.67
C HIS A 117 14.01 28.65 -7.60
N ASP A 118 13.41 28.67 -6.41
CA ASP A 118 13.89 29.46 -5.28
C ASP A 118 15.07 28.72 -4.60
N PRO A 119 16.29 29.29 -4.59
CA PRO A 119 17.45 28.68 -3.95
C PRO A 119 17.26 28.46 -2.45
N GLU A 120 16.36 29.20 -1.79
CA GLU A 120 16.07 29.06 -0.36
C GLU A 120 15.15 27.88 -0.03
N SER A 121 14.49 27.28 -1.02
CA SER A 121 13.56 26.17 -0.78
C SER A 121 14.29 24.90 -0.34
N ARG A 122 15.40 24.54 -1.00
CA ARG A 122 16.15 23.31 -0.69
C ARG A 122 16.71 23.28 0.73
N PRO A 123 17.39 24.33 1.22
CA PRO A 123 17.84 24.37 2.61
C PRO A 123 16.69 24.25 3.63
N LYS A 124 15.51 24.82 3.34
CA LYS A 124 14.34 24.73 4.23
C LYS A 124 13.83 23.30 4.35
N ILE A 125 13.67 22.58 3.23
CA ILE A 125 13.26 21.17 3.27
C ILE A 125 14.33 20.33 3.97
N ALA A 126 15.60 20.53 3.65
CA ALA A 126 16.71 19.80 4.27
C ALA A 126 16.79 20.04 5.79
N ALA A 127 16.45 21.23 6.29
CA ALA A 127 16.38 21.52 7.72
C ALA A 127 15.24 20.77 8.43
N VAL A 128 14.13 20.50 7.73
CA VAL A 128 13.00 19.75 8.28
C VAL A 128 13.26 18.24 8.20
N LEU A 129 13.64 17.72 7.03
CA LEU A 129 13.66 16.28 6.76
C LEU A 129 15.07 15.66 6.74
N GLY A 130 16.10 16.49 6.68
CA GLY A 130 17.47 16.06 6.44
C GLY A 130 17.84 16.09 4.95
N LYS A 131 19.15 16.22 4.69
CA LYS A 131 19.69 16.39 3.33
C LYS A 131 19.37 15.23 2.38
N GLY A 132 19.48 13.98 2.86
CA GLY A 132 19.23 12.80 2.02
C GLY A 132 17.79 12.71 1.51
N ALA A 133 16.81 13.00 2.39
CA ALA A 133 15.41 13.07 2.02
C ALA A 133 15.14 14.19 1.01
N GLU A 134 15.71 15.38 1.24
CA GLU A 134 15.57 16.51 0.32
C GLU A 134 16.13 16.21 -1.07
N GLU A 135 17.28 15.53 -1.16
CA GLU A 135 17.91 15.20 -2.43
C GLU A 135 17.04 14.24 -3.26
N LEU A 136 16.39 13.26 -2.61
CA LEU A 136 15.39 12.39 -3.24
C LEU A 136 14.15 13.18 -3.71
N ILE A 137 13.61 14.06 -2.88
CA ILE A 137 12.46 14.92 -3.24
C ILE A 137 12.80 15.80 -4.44
N TYR A 138 13.98 16.44 -4.43
CA TYR A 138 14.45 17.27 -5.54
C TYR A 138 14.55 16.45 -6.82
N GLN A 139 15.20 15.29 -6.77
CA GLN A 139 15.34 14.41 -7.93
C GLN A 139 13.97 14.00 -8.46
N TYR A 140 13.07 13.54 -7.59
CA TYR A 140 11.71 13.16 -7.95
C TYR A 140 10.95 14.29 -8.68
N CYS A 141 10.93 15.50 -8.11
CA CYS A 141 10.22 16.64 -8.68
C CYS A 141 10.89 17.27 -9.92
N ALA A 142 12.22 17.18 -10.04
CA ALA A 142 12.97 17.74 -11.17
C ALA A 142 12.97 16.81 -12.40
N THR A 143 12.74 15.52 -12.18
CA THR A 143 12.85 14.47 -13.21
C THR A 143 11.55 13.76 -13.53
N TRP A 144 10.46 14.11 -12.84
CA TRP A 144 9.19 13.46 -13.12
C TRP A 144 8.70 13.79 -14.53
N ASP A 145 8.68 12.74 -15.35
CA ASP A 145 8.06 12.71 -16.66
C ASP A 145 7.11 11.50 -16.69
N GLU A 146 5.81 11.77 -16.84
CA GLU A 146 4.78 10.73 -16.89
C GLU A 146 5.05 9.70 -17.99
N GLN A 147 5.71 10.08 -19.09
CA GLN A 147 6.05 9.17 -20.19
C GLN A 147 7.30 8.34 -19.86
N ALA A 148 8.34 8.94 -19.28
CA ALA A 148 9.59 8.22 -18.97
C ALA A 148 9.48 7.28 -17.76
N TRP A 149 8.67 7.62 -16.76
CA TRP A 149 8.51 6.83 -15.54
C TRP A 149 7.50 5.69 -15.67
N ALA A 150 6.48 5.85 -16.53
CA ALA A 150 5.43 4.86 -16.72
C ALA A 150 5.84 3.69 -17.64
N LEU A 151 6.62 3.91 -18.70
CA LEU A 151 6.71 2.89 -19.77
C LEU A 151 7.57 1.65 -19.43
N GLY A 152 8.56 1.76 -18.54
CA GLY A 152 9.44 0.63 -18.18
C GLY A 152 9.00 -0.12 -16.92
N ALA A 153 8.89 0.62 -15.82
CA ALA A 153 8.61 0.04 -14.52
C ALA A 153 7.17 -0.50 -14.40
N ALA A 154 6.19 0.23 -14.96
CA ALA A 154 4.78 -0.20 -14.91
C ALA A 154 4.54 -1.49 -15.71
N GLU A 155 5.34 -1.72 -16.76
CA GLU A 155 5.35 -2.95 -17.58
C GLU A 155 6.18 -4.07 -16.94
N GLY A 156 6.86 -3.81 -15.82
CA GLY A 156 7.72 -4.80 -15.15
C GLY A 156 9.00 -5.10 -15.92
N ILE A 157 9.47 -4.18 -16.77
CA ILE A 157 10.75 -4.27 -17.45
C ILE A 157 11.87 -4.12 -16.42
N PRO A 158 12.89 -5.00 -16.39
CA PRO A 158 14.03 -4.86 -15.49
C PRO A 158 14.78 -3.53 -15.69
N PHE A 159 15.22 -2.92 -14.60
CA PHE A 159 15.98 -1.67 -14.71
C PHE A 159 17.39 -1.88 -15.23
N GLU A 160 17.85 -0.94 -16.05
CA GLU A 160 19.23 -0.87 -16.52
C GLU A 160 20.16 -0.43 -15.39
N ALA A 161 21.22 -1.21 -15.15
CA ALA A 161 22.16 -0.95 -14.06
C ALA A 161 22.85 0.41 -14.16
N ALA A 162 22.96 0.96 -15.37
CA ALA A 162 23.56 2.26 -15.64
C ALA A 162 22.68 3.43 -15.16
N GLY A 163 21.39 3.22 -14.91
CA GLY A 163 20.44 4.31 -14.70
C GLY A 163 19.95 4.93 -16.01
N TYR A 164 19.30 6.09 -15.91
CA TYR A 164 18.58 6.70 -17.04
C TYR A 164 18.86 8.20 -17.17
N GLU A 165 18.90 8.68 -18.41
CA GLU A 165 18.94 10.10 -18.75
C GLU A 165 17.53 10.61 -19.02
N VAL A 166 17.00 11.43 -18.11
CA VAL A 166 15.63 11.94 -18.19
C VAL A 166 15.62 13.45 -18.44
N PRO A 167 14.66 13.99 -19.21
CA PRO A 167 14.53 15.43 -19.40
C PRO A 167 14.40 16.17 -18.07
N SER A 168 15.14 17.27 -17.92
CA SER A 168 14.98 18.15 -16.77
C SER A 168 13.73 19.00 -16.93
N ARG A 169 12.84 18.98 -15.93
CA ARG A 169 11.71 19.91 -15.87
C ARG A 169 12.15 21.36 -15.60
N LEU A 170 13.33 21.55 -15.02
CA LEU A 170 13.87 22.85 -14.61
C LEU A 170 14.64 23.56 -15.70
N LYS A 171 15.30 22.79 -16.56
CA LYS A 171 16.21 23.29 -17.58
C LYS A 171 15.83 22.66 -18.91
N PRO A 172 14.90 23.27 -19.67
CA PRO A 172 14.50 22.76 -20.97
C PRO A 172 15.71 22.48 -21.87
N GLY A 173 15.73 21.30 -22.49
CA GLY A 173 16.85 20.84 -23.32
C GLY A 173 18.02 20.21 -22.57
N GLN A 174 18.02 20.18 -21.24
CA GLN A 174 18.98 19.40 -20.45
C GLN A 174 18.38 18.06 -20.03
N LYS A 175 19.25 17.05 -19.90
CA LYS A 175 18.92 15.78 -19.26
C LYS A 175 19.60 15.69 -17.91
N LEU A 176 18.94 15.03 -16.97
CA LEU A 176 19.46 14.69 -15.66
C LEU A 176 19.67 13.18 -15.62
N HIS A 177 20.80 12.77 -15.03
CA HIS A 177 21.06 11.36 -14.78
C HIS A 177 20.36 10.92 -13.49
N ILE A 178 19.62 9.81 -13.56
CA ILE A 178 19.09 9.11 -12.39
C ILE A 178 19.81 7.78 -12.26
N ALA A 179 20.57 7.63 -11.17
CA ALA A 179 21.16 6.34 -10.82
C ALA A 179 20.05 5.32 -10.51
N VAL A 180 20.24 4.07 -10.96
CA VAL A 180 19.24 3.00 -10.81
C VAL A 180 18.82 2.76 -9.34
N ARG A 181 19.74 2.96 -8.39
CA ARG A 181 19.44 2.82 -6.96
C ARG A 181 18.48 3.91 -6.48
N ASP A 182 18.64 5.15 -6.93
CA ASP A 182 17.74 6.23 -6.54
C ASP A 182 16.40 6.08 -7.24
N LEU A 183 16.39 5.64 -8.51
CA LEU A 183 15.16 5.24 -9.19
C LEU A 183 14.38 4.19 -8.39
N ALA A 184 15.05 3.13 -7.91
CA ALA A 184 14.43 2.09 -7.11
C ALA A 184 13.80 2.64 -5.82
N LYS A 185 14.48 3.55 -5.11
CA LYS A 185 13.92 4.23 -3.92
C LYS A 185 12.68 5.06 -4.26
N LEU A 186 12.73 5.80 -5.36
CA LEU A 186 11.63 6.66 -5.82
C LEU A 186 10.42 5.83 -6.28
N VAL A 187 10.64 4.63 -6.84
CA VAL A 187 9.57 3.67 -7.13
C VAL A 187 8.88 3.19 -5.85
N VAL A 188 9.64 2.86 -4.80
CA VAL A 188 9.04 2.48 -3.51
C VAL A 188 8.22 3.64 -2.92
N CYS A 189 8.75 4.87 -2.99
CA CYS A 189 8.05 6.07 -2.55
C CYS A 189 6.75 6.30 -3.34
N LEU A 190 6.78 6.14 -4.67
CA LEU A 190 5.61 6.28 -5.54
C LEU A 190 4.54 5.23 -5.24
N VAL A 191 4.95 3.97 -5.05
CA VAL A 191 4.00 2.90 -4.72
C VAL A 191 3.32 3.19 -3.38
N ALA A 192 4.06 3.70 -2.39
CA ALA A 192 3.49 4.14 -1.12
C ALA A 192 2.54 5.34 -1.29
N ASP A 193 2.96 6.37 -2.03
CA ASP A 193 2.15 7.55 -2.32
C ASP A 193 0.80 7.17 -2.93
N VAL A 194 0.80 6.41 -4.03
CA VAL A 194 -0.43 6.07 -4.74
C VAL A 194 -1.28 5.09 -3.93
N ALA A 195 -0.67 4.10 -3.26
CA ALA A 195 -1.42 3.15 -2.43
C ALA A 195 -2.14 3.81 -1.25
N ASP A 196 -1.55 4.87 -0.66
CA ASP A 196 -2.18 5.58 0.45
C ASP A 196 -3.50 6.24 0.03
N GLN A 197 -3.65 6.69 -1.22
CA GLN A 197 -4.81 7.47 -1.69
C GLN A 197 -5.66 6.74 -2.74
N LEU A 198 -5.48 5.43 -2.90
CA LEU A 198 -6.02 4.66 -4.01
C LEU A 198 -7.55 4.54 -3.97
N THR A 199 -8.23 5.27 -4.85
CA THR A 199 -9.65 5.12 -5.19
C THR A 199 -9.80 5.03 -6.70
N GLU A 200 -10.90 4.47 -7.22
CA GLU A 200 -11.12 4.43 -8.68
C GLU A 200 -11.08 5.83 -9.28
N ARG A 201 -11.67 6.79 -8.57
CA ARG A 201 -11.67 8.22 -8.94
C ARG A 201 -10.68 8.99 -8.09
N PHE A 202 -9.58 9.40 -8.71
CA PHE A 202 -8.56 10.25 -8.11
C PHE A 202 -9.00 11.71 -8.21
N THR A 203 -9.14 12.40 -7.08
CA THR A 203 -9.71 13.77 -7.05
C THR A 203 -8.92 14.74 -7.94
N TYR A 204 -7.60 14.69 -7.92
CA TYR A 204 -6.80 15.64 -8.69
C TYR A 204 -6.75 15.28 -10.17
N ARG A 205 -6.46 14.01 -10.47
CA ARG A 205 -6.33 13.49 -11.84
C ARG A 205 -7.65 13.54 -12.59
N ASP A 206 -8.75 13.09 -11.98
CA ASP A 206 -10.03 12.87 -12.67
C ASP A 206 -11.02 14.03 -12.50
N VAL A 207 -10.81 14.92 -11.51
CA VAL A 207 -11.70 16.06 -11.26
C VAL A 207 -10.99 17.39 -11.45
N TYR A 208 -10.00 17.73 -10.62
CA TYR A 208 -9.42 19.08 -10.64
C TYR A 208 -8.56 19.42 -11.88
N HIS A 209 -8.19 18.42 -12.66
CA HIS A 209 -7.48 18.59 -13.93
C HIS A 209 -8.38 18.74 -15.15
N HIS A 210 -9.69 18.55 -14.99
CA HIS A 210 -10.63 18.58 -16.09
C HIS A 210 -11.55 19.78 -15.94
N GLU A 211 -11.73 20.55 -17.03
CA GLU A 211 -12.69 21.66 -17.05
C GLU A 211 -14.14 21.16 -16.91
N ASP A 212 -14.41 19.95 -17.42
CA ASP A 212 -15.71 19.28 -17.35
C ASP A 212 -15.49 17.79 -17.01
N PRO A 213 -15.39 17.44 -15.71
CA PRO A 213 -15.15 16.06 -15.31
C PRO A 213 -16.37 15.18 -15.59
N GLU A 214 -16.14 13.99 -16.17
CA GLU A 214 -17.20 13.05 -16.55
C GLU A 214 -18.07 12.61 -15.36
N LEU A 215 -17.45 12.49 -14.17
CA LEU A 215 -18.11 12.09 -12.93
C LEU A 215 -17.59 12.91 -11.75
N ASN A 216 -18.42 13.05 -10.72
CA ASN A 216 -18.03 13.69 -9.45
C ASN A 216 -17.13 12.77 -8.61
N TRP A 217 -16.22 13.35 -7.83
CA TRP A 217 -15.53 12.62 -6.75
C TRP A 217 -16.48 12.40 -5.55
N PRO A 218 -16.45 11.24 -4.86
CA PRO A 218 -15.58 10.07 -5.07
C PRO A 218 -16.16 9.01 -6.03
N GLY A 219 -17.13 9.36 -6.87
CA GLY A 219 -17.88 8.40 -7.68
C GLY A 219 -18.80 7.56 -6.79
N ASN A 220 -18.82 6.24 -7.02
CA ASN A 220 -19.51 5.28 -6.16
C ASN A 220 -18.66 4.81 -4.96
N GLY A 221 -17.39 5.22 -4.87
CA GLY A 221 -16.46 4.77 -3.82
C GLY A 221 -15.72 3.47 -4.13
N GLN A 222 -15.80 2.97 -5.37
CA GLN A 222 -15.13 1.74 -5.80
C GLN A 222 -13.60 1.85 -5.62
N PRO A 223 -12.92 0.78 -5.15
CA PRO A 223 -11.46 0.75 -5.05
C PRO A 223 -10.77 0.92 -6.42
N GLY A 224 -9.59 1.56 -6.41
CA GLY A 224 -8.78 1.76 -7.61
C GLY A 224 -7.95 0.53 -8.00
N LEU A 225 -7.46 0.51 -9.25
CA LEU A 225 -6.68 -0.59 -9.85
C LEU A 225 -5.24 -0.15 -10.09
N PHE A 226 -4.32 -0.59 -9.25
CA PHE A 226 -2.90 -0.24 -9.33
C PHE A 226 -1.96 -1.33 -8.76
N PHE A 227 -2.46 -2.35 -8.05
CA PHE A 227 -1.64 -3.34 -7.36
C PHE A 227 -0.86 -4.25 -8.31
N ALA A 228 -1.44 -4.59 -9.47
CA ALA A 228 -0.74 -5.32 -10.52
C ALA A 228 0.46 -4.51 -11.03
N MET A 229 0.25 -3.22 -11.30
CA MET A 229 1.33 -2.30 -11.66
C MET A 229 2.38 -2.18 -10.54
N PHE A 230 1.96 -1.98 -9.29
CA PHE A 230 2.87 -1.87 -8.14
C PHE A 230 3.74 -3.11 -7.97
N SER A 231 3.16 -4.29 -8.12
CA SER A 231 3.88 -5.56 -8.00
C SER A 231 4.97 -5.69 -9.06
N ARG A 232 4.69 -5.27 -10.31
CA ARG A 232 5.66 -5.22 -11.42
C ARG A 232 6.78 -4.23 -11.15
N MET A 233 6.42 -3.01 -10.75
CA MET A 233 7.38 -1.93 -10.44
C MET A 233 8.34 -2.33 -9.32
N LEU A 234 7.79 -2.86 -8.23
CA LEU A 234 8.60 -3.29 -7.07
C LEU A 234 9.47 -4.50 -7.40
N ARG A 235 9.00 -5.44 -8.24
CA ARG A 235 9.83 -6.55 -8.73
C ARG A 235 11.03 -6.04 -9.53
N SER A 236 10.85 -5.05 -10.39
CA SER A 236 11.95 -4.43 -11.15
C SER A 236 12.92 -3.66 -10.25
N ALA A 237 12.42 -2.99 -9.20
CA ALA A 237 13.24 -2.23 -8.26
C ALA A 237 14.03 -3.13 -7.29
N ARG A 238 13.49 -4.30 -6.92
CA ARG A 238 14.00 -5.21 -5.88
C ARG A 238 15.52 -5.43 -5.89
N PRO A 239 16.20 -5.69 -7.03
CA PRO A 239 17.65 -5.95 -7.04
C PRO A 239 18.52 -4.76 -6.60
N TYR A 240 17.96 -3.55 -6.59
CA TYR A 240 18.68 -2.31 -6.34
C TYR A 240 18.31 -1.65 -4.99
N LEU A 241 17.43 -2.27 -4.22
CA LEU A 241 16.99 -1.79 -2.91
C LEU A 241 17.89 -2.33 -1.79
N GLU A 242 18.27 -1.46 -0.86
CA GLU A 242 18.93 -1.86 0.38
C GLU A 242 17.99 -2.63 1.30
N VAL A 243 16.75 -2.15 1.43
CA VAL A 243 15.68 -2.82 2.18
C VAL A 243 14.51 -3.09 1.23
N VAL A 244 14.19 -4.36 1.05
CA VAL A 244 13.04 -4.77 0.23
C VAL A 244 11.75 -4.59 1.03
N PRO A 245 10.73 -3.88 0.49
CA PRO A 245 9.41 -3.82 1.10
C PRO A 245 8.81 -5.22 1.34
N PRO A 246 8.04 -5.42 2.42
CA PRO A 246 7.42 -6.71 2.74
C PRO A 246 6.17 -7.04 1.91
N VAL A 247 5.75 -6.14 1.02
CA VAL A 247 4.56 -6.32 0.16
C VAL A 247 4.87 -7.22 -1.04
N PHE A 248 3.83 -7.84 -1.63
CA PHE A 248 3.97 -8.73 -2.79
C PHE A 248 4.98 -9.88 -2.57
N ASN A 249 4.90 -10.49 -1.39
CA ASN A 249 5.81 -11.53 -0.90
C ASN A 249 7.30 -11.10 -1.00
N GLY A 250 7.60 -9.90 -0.50
CA GLY A 250 8.93 -9.32 -0.66
C GLY A 250 9.23 -8.90 -2.10
N CYS A 251 8.24 -8.35 -2.81
CA CYS A 251 8.38 -7.89 -4.19
C CYS A 251 8.81 -8.98 -5.19
N THR A 252 8.49 -10.24 -4.91
CA THR A 252 8.78 -11.36 -5.84
C THR A 252 7.57 -11.78 -6.65
N GLU A 253 6.37 -11.61 -6.09
CA GLU A 253 5.13 -11.94 -6.76
C GLU A 253 4.64 -10.79 -7.63
N VAL A 254 4.00 -11.13 -8.74
CA VAL A 254 3.34 -10.17 -9.62
C VAL A 254 1.89 -10.58 -9.81
N LEU A 255 1.01 -9.65 -9.50
CA LEU A 255 -0.42 -9.76 -9.72
C LEU A 255 -0.72 -9.43 -11.19
N SER A 256 -1.63 -10.17 -11.82
CA SER A 256 -2.07 -9.86 -13.19
C SER A 256 -3.16 -8.80 -13.17
N ASP A 257 -3.24 -8.01 -14.24
CA ASP A 257 -4.25 -6.95 -14.36
C ASP A 257 -5.68 -7.56 -14.38
N GLU A 258 -5.85 -8.73 -15.00
CA GLU A 258 -7.13 -9.44 -15.03
C GLU A 258 -7.55 -9.94 -13.65
N ALA A 259 -6.62 -10.47 -12.86
CA ALA A 259 -6.91 -10.98 -11.52
C ALA A 259 -7.25 -9.82 -10.57
N GLU A 260 -6.52 -8.70 -10.66
CA GLU A 260 -6.84 -7.50 -9.89
C GLU A 260 -8.24 -6.96 -10.23
N LEU A 261 -8.56 -6.84 -11.53
CA LEU A 261 -9.86 -6.37 -11.99
C LEU A 261 -10.99 -7.29 -11.54
N GLU A 262 -10.85 -8.61 -11.75
CA GLU A 262 -11.84 -9.60 -11.33
C GLU A 262 -12.08 -9.55 -9.82
N ALA A 263 -11.00 -9.49 -9.01
CA ALA A 263 -11.10 -9.37 -7.55
C ALA A 263 -11.85 -8.10 -7.13
N ARG A 264 -11.46 -6.96 -7.71
CA ARG A 264 -12.04 -5.65 -7.40
C ARG A 264 -13.52 -5.58 -7.74
N ASP A 265 -13.89 -6.05 -8.94
CA ASP A 265 -15.28 -6.03 -9.41
C ASP A 265 -16.16 -6.99 -8.60
N LEU A 266 -15.67 -8.20 -8.31
CA LEU A 266 -16.39 -9.17 -7.50
C LEU A 266 -16.59 -8.67 -6.07
N TYR A 267 -15.55 -8.11 -5.45
CA TYR A 267 -15.64 -7.50 -4.12
C TYR A 267 -16.71 -6.39 -4.10
N TRP A 268 -16.61 -5.46 -5.04
CA TRP A 268 -17.50 -4.30 -5.10
C TRP A 268 -18.95 -4.72 -5.35
N GLN A 269 -19.18 -5.66 -6.27
CA GLN A 269 -20.52 -6.20 -6.52
C GLN A 269 -21.11 -6.89 -5.29
N THR A 270 -20.29 -7.65 -4.56
CA THR A 270 -20.69 -8.35 -3.33
C THR A 270 -21.11 -7.36 -2.26
N MET A 271 -20.32 -6.31 -2.03
CA MET A 271 -20.66 -5.23 -1.09
C MET A 271 -21.95 -4.51 -1.46
N GLN A 272 -22.14 -4.18 -2.74
CA GLN A 272 -23.30 -3.45 -3.22
C GLN A 272 -24.60 -4.28 -3.26
N SER A 273 -24.49 -5.61 -3.14
CA SER A 273 -25.62 -6.55 -3.23
C SER A 273 -25.75 -7.43 -1.99
N GLU A 274 -25.12 -7.04 -0.88
CA GLU A 274 -25.02 -7.84 0.34
C GLU A 274 -26.39 -8.31 0.85
N ASP A 275 -27.40 -7.42 0.76
CA ASP A 275 -28.79 -7.61 1.18
C ASP A 275 -29.55 -8.65 0.34
N LYS A 276 -29.04 -8.98 -0.85
CA LYS A 276 -29.63 -9.91 -1.81
C LYS A 276 -28.90 -11.25 -1.88
N MET A 277 -27.78 -11.39 -1.18
CA MET A 277 -26.96 -12.59 -1.17
C MET A 277 -27.17 -13.39 0.12
N THR A 278 -27.06 -14.71 0.01
CA THR A 278 -26.94 -15.61 1.17
C THR A 278 -25.54 -15.51 1.79
N GLY A 279 -25.37 -15.96 3.04
CA GLY A 279 -24.05 -15.99 3.69
C GLY A 279 -23.05 -16.88 2.96
N ASP A 280 -23.50 -18.02 2.42
CA ASP A 280 -22.63 -18.93 1.66
C ASP A 280 -22.16 -18.31 0.33
N GLU A 281 -23.03 -17.55 -0.36
CA GLU A 281 -22.65 -16.82 -1.57
C GLU A 281 -21.64 -15.71 -1.28
N ARG A 282 -21.81 -14.97 -0.18
CA ARG A 282 -20.85 -13.94 0.24
C ARG A 282 -19.51 -14.53 0.64
N GLU A 283 -19.50 -15.62 1.42
CA GLU A 283 -18.27 -16.33 1.78
C GLU A 283 -17.52 -16.80 0.52
N ALA A 284 -18.22 -17.45 -0.42
CA ALA A 284 -17.61 -17.92 -1.67
C ALA A 284 -17.02 -16.77 -2.49
N ALA A 285 -17.73 -15.64 -2.56
CA ALA A 285 -17.24 -14.45 -3.25
C ALA A 285 -15.98 -13.88 -2.58
N TYR A 286 -15.98 -13.68 -1.25
CA TYR A 286 -14.81 -13.13 -0.55
C TYR A 286 -13.61 -14.07 -0.60
N ARG A 287 -13.79 -15.39 -0.52
CA ARG A 287 -12.70 -16.35 -0.76
C ARG A 287 -12.09 -16.18 -2.15
N ARG A 288 -12.92 -16.11 -3.18
CA ARG A 288 -12.46 -15.89 -4.55
C ARG A 288 -11.70 -14.57 -4.70
N VAL A 289 -12.18 -13.49 -4.07
CA VAL A 289 -11.48 -12.20 -4.05
C VAL A 289 -10.10 -12.34 -3.40
N CYS A 290 -10.00 -13.01 -2.25
CA CYS A 290 -8.74 -13.20 -1.52
C CYS A 290 -7.76 -14.11 -2.29
N GLU A 291 -8.26 -15.11 -3.02
CA GLU A 291 -7.44 -15.95 -3.91
C GLU A 291 -6.87 -15.17 -5.09
N LEU A 292 -7.69 -14.29 -5.69
CA LEU A 292 -7.29 -13.49 -6.85
C LEU A 292 -6.32 -12.37 -6.46
N ASN A 293 -6.59 -11.67 -5.36
CA ASN A 293 -5.77 -10.59 -4.86
C ASN A 293 -5.65 -10.67 -3.32
N PRO A 294 -4.65 -11.40 -2.80
CA PRO A 294 -4.46 -11.57 -1.36
C PRO A 294 -3.88 -10.33 -0.68
N TYR A 295 -3.50 -9.30 -1.44
CA TYR A 295 -2.75 -8.14 -0.93
C TYR A 295 -3.63 -6.99 -0.44
N VAL A 296 -4.95 -7.09 -0.59
CA VAL A 296 -5.91 -6.10 -0.09
C VAL A 296 -6.54 -6.64 1.19
N ALA A 297 -6.42 -5.91 2.29
CA ALA A 297 -6.82 -6.40 3.61
C ALA A 297 -8.35 -6.50 3.81
N GLU A 298 -9.12 -5.58 3.25
CA GLU A 298 -10.56 -5.47 3.54
C GLU A 298 -11.37 -6.73 3.16
N PRO A 299 -11.18 -7.38 1.99
CA PRO A 299 -11.84 -8.65 1.67
C PRO A 299 -11.57 -9.78 2.67
N HIS A 300 -10.36 -9.88 3.24
CA HIS A 300 -10.04 -10.87 4.29
C HIS A 300 -10.84 -10.61 5.56
N VAL A 301 -11.01 -9.33 5.94
CA VAL A 301 -11.85 -8.94 7.08
C VAL A 301 -13.32 -9.30 6.84
N MET A 302 -13.82 -9.13 5.62
CA MET A 302 -15.19 -9.52 5.27
C MET A 302 -15.38 -11.04 5.28
N LEU A 303 -14.40 -11.79 4.77
CA LEU A 303 -14.38 -13.25 4.86
C LEU A 303 -14.36 -13.73 6.32
N SER A 304 -13.50 -13.15 7.15
CA SER A 304 -13.42 -13.42 8.59
C SER A 304 -14.79 -13.25 9.27
N GLN A 305 -15.54 -12.20 8.92
CA GLN A 305 -16.88 -11.98 9.47
C GLN A 305 -17.88 -13.07 9.06
N GLU A 306 -17.90 -13.48 7.79
CA GLU A 306 -18.80 -14.56 7.34
C GLU A 306 -18.45 -15.90 8.01
N LEU A 307 -17.17 -16.23 8.13
CA LEU A 307 -16.70 -17.41 8.85
C LEU A 307 -17.08 -17.38 10.33
N TYR A 308 -16.95 -16.21 10.96
CA TYR A 308 -17.36 -16.01 12.34
C TYR A 308 -18.86 -16.26 12.53
N ARG A 309 -19.70 -15.75 11.60
CA ARG A 309 -21.16 -15.98 11.61
C ARG A 309 -21.52 -17.46 11.50
N LYS A 310 -20.70 -18.26 10.84
CA LYS A 310 -20.85 -19.71 10.69
C LYS A 310 -20.20 -20.51 11.83
N HIS A 311 -19.72 -19.84 12.87
CA HIS A 311 -19.00 -20.44 14.00
C HIS A 311 -17.67 -21.13 13.60
N ALA A 312 -17.11 -20.82 12.43
CA ALA A 312 -15.81 -21.29 11.98
C ALA A 312 -14.68 -20.44 12.58
N PHE A 313 -14.67 -20.30 13.92
CA PHE A 313 -13.82 -19.34 14.63
C PHE A 313 -12.32 -19.54 14.43
N ALA A 314 -11.86 -20.77 14.27
CA ALA A 314 -10.45 -21.05 14.04
C ALA A 314 -9.99 -20.52 12.67
N GLU A 315 -10.83 -20.64 11.65
CA GLU A 315 -10.55 -20.14 10.31
C GLU A 315 -10.70 -18.62 10.27
N ALA A 316 -11.76 -18.07 10.88
CA ALA A 316 -11.98 -16.63 10.95
C ALA A 316 -10.82 -15.83 11.58
N VAL A 317 -10.04 -16.41 12.49
CA VAL A 317 -8.88 -15.75 13.10
C VAL A 317 -7.64 -15.76 12.20
N HIS A 318 -7.61 -16.62 11.18
CA HIS A 318 -6.48 -16.73 10.26
C HIS A 318 -6.59 -15.79 9.05
N GLU A 319 -7.81 -15.42 8.66
CA GLU A 319 -8.09 -14.40 7.63
C GLU A 319 -7.87 -12.98 8.19
#